data_AF-A0A9D5Q6D6-F1
#
_entry.id   AF-A0A9D5Q6D6-F1
#
_cell.length_a   1.000
_cell.length_b   1.000
_cell.length_c   1.000
_cell.angle_alpha   90.00
_cell.angle_beta   90.00
_cell.angle_gamma   90.00
#
_symmetry.space_group_name_H-M   'P 1'
#
loop_
_entity.id
_entity.type
_entity.pdbx_description
1 polymer ?
#
loop_
_entity_poly.entity_id
_entity_poly.type
_entity_poly.pdbx_seq_one_letter_code
_entity_poly.pdbx_strand_id
1 'polypeptide(L)' 'MKLTILPPKKALNKAFLKQKPRRREIEQWKTQLRKLLSQITPAESEEFHKNLMADFLKNTGYA' A
#
# COMPACT_ATOMS: atom_id res chain seq x y z
N MET A 1 16.67 -13.02 -8.42
CA MET A 1 15.20 -13.03 -8.64
C MET A 1 14.90 -12.30 -9.94
N LYS A 2 14.07 -12.87 -10.83
CA LYS A 2 13.69 -12.23 -12.10
C LYS A 2 12.37 -11.49 -11.89
N LEU A 3 12.38 -10.16 -11.95
CA LEU A 3 11.17 -9.34 -11.75
C LEU A 3 10.33 -9.37 -13.03
N THR A 4 9.14 -9.98 -12.97
CA THR A 4 8.15 -9.92 -14.04
C THR A 4 7.31 -8.66 -13.90
N ILE A 5 7.53 -7.70 -14.78
CA ILE A 5 6.75 -6.47 -14.86
C ILE A 5 5.43 -6.78 -15.56
N LEU A 6 4.33 -6.78 -14.81
CA LEU A 6 2.99 -6.95 -15.35
C LEU A 6 2.32 -5.58 -15.52
N PRO A 7 1.54 -5.36 -16.60
CA PRO A 7 0.71 -4.17 -16.68
C PRO A 7 -0.36 -4.20 -15.57
N PRO A 8 -0.79 -3.04 -15.03
CA PRO A 8 -1.70 -2.98 -13.88
C PRO A 8 -2.97 -3.81 -14.03
N LYS A 9 -3.54 -3.87 -15.25
CA LYS A 9 -4.72 -4.67 -15.57
C LYS A 9 -4.52 -6.18 -15.44
N LYS A 10 -3.29 -6.68 -15.63
CA LYS A 10 -2.93 -8.10 -15.49
C LYS A 10 -2.43 -8.45 -14.08
N ALA A 11 -1.91 -7.46 -13.35
CA ALA A 11 -1.43 -7.66 -11.99
C ALA A 11 -2.58 -7.81 -10.97
N LEU A 12 -3.74 -7.20 -11.25
CA LEU A 12 -4.90 -7.28 -10.37
C LEU A 12 -5.63 -8.62 -10.52
N ASN A 13 -5.89 -9.31 -9.40
CA ASN A 13 -6.76 -10.49 -9.40
C ASN A 13 -8.17 -10.11 -9.90
N LYS A 14 -8.72 -10.92 -10.81
CA LYS A 14 -10.04 -10.70 -11.44
C LYS A 14 -11.19 -10.54 -10.43
N ALA A 15 -11.08 -11.11 -9.23
CA ALA A 15 -12.08 -10.95 -8.18
C ALA A 15 -12.24 -9.47 -7.76
N PHE A 16 -11.14 -8.70 -7.71
CA PHE A 16 -11.17 -7.28 -7.33
C PHE A 16 -11.83 -6.39 -8.38
N LEU A 17 -11.91 -6.81 -9.64
CA LEU A 17 -12.64 -6.07 -10.68
C LEU A 17 -14.15 -6.04 -10.43
N LYS A 18 -14.68 -6.98 -9.64
CA LYS A 18 -16.10 -7.05 -9.27
C LYS A 18 -16.42 -6.23 -8.01
N GLN A 19 -15.39 -5.78 -7.28
CA GLN A 19 -15.57 -5.00 -6.06
C GLN A 19 -15.61 -3.51 -6.41
N LYS A 20 -16.71 -2.84 -6.07
CA LYS A 20 -16.84 -1.40 -6.30
C LYS A 20 -15.97 -0.66 -5.26
N PRO A 21 -14.96 0.12 -5.68
CA PRO A 21 -14.15 0.87 -4.73
C PRO A 21 -15.00 1.97 -4.10
N ARG A 22 -15.02 2.07 -2.78
CA ARG A 22 -15.74 3.15 -2.09
C ARG A 22 -14.85 4.38 -2.03
N ARG A 23 -15.43 5.56 -2.25
CA ARG A 23 -14.68 6.82 -2.21
C ARG A 23 -13.95 7.01 -0.87
N ARG A 24 -14.61 6.64 0.24
CA ARG A 24 -14.04 6.69 1.59
C ARG A 24 -12.77 5.84 1.73
N GLU A 25 -12.76 4.63 1.16
CA GLU A 25 -11.61 3.73 1.20
C GLU A 25 -10.44 4.30 0.38
N ILE A 26 -10.73 4.88 -0.79
CA ILE A 26 -9.72 5.56 -1.62
C ILE A 26 -9.12 6.78 -0.90
N GLU A 27 -9.94 7.61 -0.25
CA GLU A 27 -9.44 8.77 0.52
C GLU A 27 -8.61 8.33 1.72
N GLN A 28 -9.06 7.32 2.47
CA GLN A 28 -8.30 6.75 3.58
C GLN A 28 -6.95 6.22 3.12
N TRP A 29 -6.93 5.43 2.03
CA TRP A 29 -5.69 4.91 1.45
C TRP A 29 -4.73 6.03 1.05
N LYS A 30 -5.23 7.08 0.38
CA LYS A 30 -4.41 8.25 0.00
C LYS A 30 -3.80 8.95 1.21
N THR A 31 -4.57 9.14 2.28
CA THR A 31 -4.09 9.76 3.52
C THR A 31 -2.99 8.91 4.16
N GLN A 32 -3.18 7.59 4.24
CA GLN A 32 -2.16 6.69 4.80
C GLN A 32 -0.89 6.63 3.95
N LEU A 33 -1.03 6.65 2.61
CA LEU A 33 0.13 6.67 1.72
C LEU A 33 0.95 7.96 1.87
N ARG A 34 0.29 9.12 1.96
CA ARG A 34 0.98 10.39 2.20
C ARG A 34 1.73 10.38 3.53
N LYS A 35 1.11 9.83 4.59
CA LYS A 35 1.74 9.66 5.90
C LYS A 35 2.99 8.78 5.81
N LEU A 36 2.89 7.61 5.17
CA LEU A 36 4.03 6.72 4.97
C LEU A 36 5.18 7.44 4.25
N LEU A 37 4.90 8.08 3.12
CA LEU A 37 5.92 8.78 2.32
C LEU A 37 6.58 9.95 3.08
N SER A 38 5.85 10.63 3.97
CA SER A 38 6.42 11.69 4.81
C SER A 38 7.35 11.18 5.92
N GLN A 39 7.25 9.89 6.27
CA GLN A 39 8.01 9.28 7.37
C GLN A 39 9.22 8.47 6.88
N ILE A 40 9.29 8.15 5.58
CA ILE A 40 10.43 7.46 5.00
C ILE A 40 11.63 8.41 4.93
N THR A 41 12.68 8.08 5.68
CA THR A 41 13.96 8.78 5.67
C THR A 41 15.12 7.76 5.67
N PRO A 42 16.21 8.01 4.93
CA PRO A 42 17.38 7.11 4.89
C PRO A 42 18.16 7.00 6.20
N ALA A 43 17.96 7.93 7.13
CA ALA A 43 18.68 7.97 8.41
C ALA A 43 18.17 6.94 9.44
N GLU A 44 16.99 6.37 9.20
CA GLU A 44 16.31 5.47 10.12
C GLU A 44 16.69 4.00 9.89
N SER A 45 16.45 3.18 10.91
CA SER A 45 16.75 1.75 10.87
C SER A 45 15.80 0.95 9.97
N GLU A 46 16.25 -0.22 9.50
CA GLU A 46 15.41 -1.16 8.77
C GLU A 46 14.15 -1.55 9.57
N GLU A 47 14.29 -1.74 10.88
CA GLU A 47 13.18 -2.10 11.77
C GLU A 47 12.14 -0.98 11.87
N PHE A 48 12.59 0.27 11.88
CA PHE A 48 11.69 1.43 11.81
C PHE A 48 10.87 1.40 10.50
N HIS A 49 11.50 1.16 9.35
CA HIS A 49 10.78 1.07 8.08
C HIS A 49 9.85 -0.14 8.00
N LYS A 50 10.20 -1.27 8.62
CA LYS A 50 9.29 -2.44 8.76
C LYS A 50 8.04 -2.08 9.56
N ASN A 51 8.21 -1.35 10.66
CA ASN A 51 7.09 -0.88 11.48
C ASN A 51 6.20 0.10 10.71
N LEU A 52 6.79 1.03 9.95
CA LEU A 52 6.02 1.91 9.05
C LEU A 52 5.18 1.14 8.02
N MET A 53 5.75 0.09 7.43
CA MET A 53 5.04 -0.76 6.47
C MET A 53 3.92 -1.55 7.15
N ALA A 54 4.16 -2.12 8.34
CA ALA A 54 3.15 -2.82 9.12
C ALA A 54 1.97 -1.90 9.47
N ASP A 55 2.25 -0.68 9.93
CA ASP A 55 1.24 0.33 10.24
C ASP A 55 0.45 0.76 9.02
N PHE A 56 1.13 0.98 7.89
CA PHE A 56 0.46 1.33 6.63
C PHE A 56 -0.52 0.22 6.20
N LEU A 57 -0.10 -1.05 6.25
CA LEU A 57 -0.93 -2.19 5.85
C LEU A 57 -2.14 -2.36 6.78
N LYS A 58 -1.94 -2.26 8.10
CA LYS A 58 -3.04 -2.30 9.08
C LYS A 58 -4.07 -1.21 8.81
N ASN A 59 -3.63 0.02 8.50
CA ASN A 59 -4.51 1.17 8.34
C ASN A 59 -5.16 1.29 6.95
N THR A 60 -4.76 0.45 5.98
CA THR A 60 -5.30 0.41 4.62
C THR A 60 -6.20 -0.80 4.33
N GLY A 61 -6.49 -1.62 5.33
CA GLY A 61 -7.47 -2.70 5.23
C GLY A 61 -6.90 -4.09 4.92
N TYR A 62 -5.59 -4.29 5.15
CA TYR A 62 -4.94 -5.60 5.07
C TYR A 62 -4.72 -6.22 6.46
N ALA A 63 -5.68 -6.03 7.38
CA ALA A 63 -5.66 -6.62 8.72
C ALA A 63 -5.87 -8.14 8.68
#